data_AF-A0A4Y9P473-F1
#
_entry.id   AF-A0A4Y9P473-F1
#
_cell.length_a   1.000
_cell.length_b   1.000
_cell.length_c   1.000
_cell.angle_alpha   90.00
_cell.angle_beta   90.00
_cell.angle_gamma   90.00
#
_symmetry.space_group_name_H-M   'P 1'
#
loop_
_entity.id
_entity.type
_entity.pdbx_description
1 polymer ?
#
loop_
_entity_poly.entity_id
_entity_poly.type
_entity_poly.pdbx_seq_one_letter_code
_entity_poly.pdbx_strand_id
1 'polypeptide(L)'
;MRPDLAELLDALRRSRRPRLLRLIEEAGLDAGPPAPEPVVVEPYRWFLARLGDGVKLTGAGHLPPALVADIMRSLGWDADWPGTNTREHLTVPVAELRDMARRLGLVRVHRGRLLPTTMGNGDSPTTRSACGVTWRRACLWREMTPTASRVCSGCSRSPPVATTPRTSWPTA
;
A
#
# COMPACT_ATOMS: atom_id res chain seq x y z
N MET A 1 -8.69 8.01 -7.76
CA MET A 1 -8.67 9.48 -7.94
C MET A 1 -9.78 10.07 -7.08
N ARG A 2 -9.55 11.17 -6.36
CA ARG A 2 -10.62 11.82 -5.59
C ARG A 2 -11.66 12.41 -6.57
N PRO A 3 -12.99 12.31 -6.31
CA PRO A 3 -14.01 12.69 -7.29
C PRO A 3 -14.00 14.20 -7.60
N ASP A 4 -13.68 15.02 -6.60
CA ASP A 4 -13.47 16.47 -6.73
C ASP A 4 -12.29 16.81 -7.66
N LEU A 5 -11.21 16.04 -7.59
CA LEU A 5 -10.06 16.20 -8.47
C LEU A 5 -10.40 15.78 -9.92
N ALA A 6 -11.14 14.68 -10.10
CA ALA A 6 -11.55 14.22 -11.41
C ALA A 6 -12.43 15.25 -12.13
N GLU A 7 -13.43 15.78 -11.43
CA GLU A 7 -14.32 16.82 -11.95
C GLU A 7 -13.56 18.11 -12.30
N LEU A 8 -12.59 18.50 -11.46
CA LEU A 8 -11.73 19.65 -11.72
C LEU A 8 -10.86 19.43 -12.97
N LEU A 9 -10.22 18.28 -13.11
CA LEU A 9 -9.40 17.94 -14.28
C LEU A 9 -10.24 17.96 -15.56
N ASP A 10 -11.48 17.46 -15.52
CA ASP A 10 -12.40 17.50 -16.65
C ASP A 10 -12.90 18.92 -16.97
N ALA A 11 -13.13 19.77 -15.97
CA ALA A 11 -13.43 21.18 -16.19
C ALA A 11 -12.26 21.92 -16.85
N LEU A 12 -11.03 21.63 -16.41
CA LEU A 12 -9.81 22.22 -16.98
C LEU A 12 -9.58 21.77 -18.43
N ARG A 13 -9.85 20.50 -18.75
CA ARG A 13 -9.80 19.99 -20.13
C ARG A 13 -10.80 20.69 -21.04
N ARG A 14 -12.03 20.92 -20.56
CA ARG A 14 -13.07 21.65 -21.31
C ARG A 14 -12.72 23.11 -21.59
N SER A 15 -11.91 23.75 -20.73
CA SER A 15 -11.48 25.14 -20.93
C SER A 15 -10.51 25.34 -22.11
N ARG A 16 -9.95 24.25 -22.67
CA ARG A 16 -9.02 24.23 -23.83
C ARG A 16 -7.85 25.22 -23.73
N ARG A 17 -7.33 25.47 -22.52
CA ARG A 17 -6.16 26.33 -22.30
C ARG A 17 -4.86 25.52 -22.50
N PRO A 18 -4.08 25.75 -23.58
CA PRO A 18 -2.99 24.87 -23.97
C PRO A 18 -1.86 24.81 -22.93
N ARG A 19 -1.55 25.92 -22.27
CA ARG A 19 -0.54 25.97 -21.19
C ARG A 19 -0.93 25.11 -20.00
N LEU A 20 -2.21 25.03 -19.68
CA LEU A 20 -2.71 24.32 -18.50
C LEU A 20 -2.80 22.81 -18.77
N LEU A 21 -3.23 22.44 -19.98
CA LEU A 21 -3.21 21.04 -20.44
C LEU A 21 -1.79 20.46 -20.38
N ARG A 22 -0.80 21.21 -20.86
CA ARG A 22 0.60 20.79 -20.81
C ARG A 22 1.10 20.56 -19.38
N LEU A 23 0.74 21.42 -18.43
CA LEU A 23 1.12 21.23 -17.02
C LEU A 23 0.46 20.00 -16.38
N ILE A 24 -0.79 19.71 -16.74
CA ILE A 24 -1.49 18.51 -16.25
C ILE A 24 -0.81 17.24 -16.79
N GLU A 25 -0.47 17.23 -18.07
CA GLU A 25 0.21 16.12 -18.73
C GLU A 25 1.62 15.90 -18.16
N GLU A 26 2.42 16.97 -18.03
CA GLU A 26 3.76 16.92 -17.44
C GLU A 26 3.75 16.43 -15.99
N ALA A 27 2.72 16.80 -15.21
CA ALA A 27 2.57 16.36 -13.84
C ALA A 27 2.00 14.94 -13.71
N GLY A 28 1.50 14.33 -14.79
CA GLY A 28 0.92 12.98 -14.78
C GLY A 28 -0.30 12.84 -13.87
N LEU A 29 -1.01 13.94 -13.56
CA LEU A 29 -2.14 13.92 -12.62
C LEU A 29 -3.33 13.10 -13.13
N ASP A 30 -3.40 12.95 -14.44
CA ASP A 30 -4.40 12.18 -15.17
C ASP A 30 -4.02 10.70 -15.29
N ALA A 31 -2.78 10.34 -14.98
CA ALA A 31 -2.35 8.96 -14.96
C ALA A 31 -3.16 8.22 -13.88
N GLY A 32 -3.73 7.07 -14.25
CA GLY A 32 -4.27 6.14 -13.26
C GLY A 32 -3.20 5.82 -12.21
N PRO A 33 -3.61 5.43 -10.99
CA PRO A 33 -2.63 5.01 -9.99
C PRO A 33 -1.73 3.93 -10.60
N PRO A 34 -0.41 3.99 -10.38
CA PRO A 34 0.48 2.96 -10.90
C PRO A 34 0.01 1.60 -10.38
N ALA A 35 0.26 0.55 -11.16
CA ALA A 35 0.03 -0.80 -10.69
C ALA A 35 0.74 -0.97 -9.34
N PRO A 36 0.08 -1.57 -8.33
CA PRO A 36 0.69 -1.70 -7.03
C PRO A 36 1.94 -2.57 -7.14
N GLU A 37 3.03 -2.11 -6.53
CA GLU A 37 4.29 -2.85 -6.53
C GLU A 37 4.11 -4.19 -5.76
N PRO A 38 4.58 -5.32 -6.31
CA PRO A 38 4.39 -6.64 -5.70
C PRO A 38 4.81 -6.69 -4.24
N VAL A 39 5.94 -6.06 -3.88
CA VAL A 39 6.46 -6.01 -2.50
C VAL A 39 5.45 -5.44 -1.49
N VAL A 40 4.57 -4.55 -1.94
CA VAL A 40 3.55 -3.92 -1.08
C VAL A 40 2.31 -4.79 -0.96
N VAL A 41 1.89 -5.46 -2.03
CA VAL A 41 0.63 -6.24 -2.05
C VAL A 41 0.79 -7.69 -1.64
N GLU A 42 1.96 -8.28 -1.82
CA GLU A 42 2.20 -9.70 -1.55
C GLU A 42 1.97 -10.08 -0.08
N PRO A 43 2.37 -9.27 0.92
CA PRO A 43 2.03 -9.53 2.32
C PRO A 43 0.52 -9.66 2.56
N TYR A 44 -0.28 -8.81 1.91
CA TYR A 44 -1.75 -8.84 2.06
C TYR A 44 -2.35 -10.03 1.32
N ARG A 45 -1.88 -10.37 0.12
CA ARG A 45 -2.33 -11.55 -0.63
C ARG A 45 -2.07 -12.82 0.14
N TRP A 46 -0.85 -12.99 0.64
CA TRP A 46 -0.49 -14.12 1.47
C TRP A 46 -1.36 -14.17 2.73
N PHE A 47 -1.53 -13.03 3.43
CA PHE A 47 -2.35 -12.95 4.63
C PHE A 47 -3.81 -13.34 4.39
N LEU A 48 -4.42 -12.85 3.32
CA LEU A 48 -5.81 -13.15 2.96
C LEU A 48 -5.98 -14.63 2.57
N ALA A 49 -5.07 -15.17 1.76
CA ALA A 49 -5.04 -16.60 1.45
C ALA A 49 -4.90 -17.45 2.71
N ARG A 50 -4.07 -17.01 3.65
CA ARG A 50 -3.85 -17.71 4.92
C ARG A 50 -5.06 -17.68 5.84
N LEU A 51 -5.85 -16.61 5.82
CA LEU A 51 -7.07 -16.49 6.62
C LEU A 51 -8.17 -17.44 6.14
N GLY A 52 -8.26 -17.73 4.83
CA GLY A 52 -9.33 -18.56 4.26
C GLY A 52 -10.72 -18.04 4.66
N ASP A 53 -11.56 -18.88 5.26
CA ASP A 53 -12.88 -18.48 5.77
C ASP A 53 -12.85 -17.66 7.07
N GLY A 54 -11.64 -17.34 7.55
CA GLY A 54 -11.39 -16.50 8.69
C GLY A 54 -10.90 -17.24 9.94
N VAL A 55 -10.35 -16.47 10.87
CA VAL A 55 -9.62 -16.97 12.03
C VAL A 55 -10.23 -16.43 13.32
N LYS A 56 -10.33 -17.29 14.34
CA LYS A 56 -10.79 -16.87 15.67
C LYS A 56 -9.72 -16.02 16.34
N LEU A 57 -10.08 -14.84 16.83
CA LEU A 57 -9.21 -14.00 17.63
C LEU A 57 -9.10 -14.54 19.06
N THR A 58 -8.04 -14.17 19.75
CA THR A 58 -7.90 -14.39 21.19
C THR A 58 -8.95 -13.57 21.95
N GLY A 59 -9.16 -13.87 23.24
CA GLY A 59 -10.09 -13.12 24.08
C GLY A 59 -9.81 -11.61 24.14
N ALA A 60 -8.55 -11.21 23.96
CA ALA A 60 -8.13 -9.81 23.88
C ALA A 60 -8.26 -9.18 22.49
N GLY A 61 -8.79 -9.90 21.49
CA GLY A 61 -8.98 -9.39 20.13
C GLY A 61 -7.71 -9.40 19.27
N HIS A 62 -6.70 -10.20 19.66
CA HIS A 62 -5.46 -10.39 18.91
C HIS A 62 -5.50 -11.66 18.04
N LEU A 63 -4.63 -11.73 17.04
CA LEU A 63 -4.37 -12.92 16.25
C LEU A 63 -3.87 -14.06 17.15
N PRO A 64 -4.22 -15.32 16.84
CA PRO A 64 -3.66 -16.49 17.52
C PRO A 64 -2.14 -16.52 17.40
N PRO A 65 -1.42 -16.91 18.48
CA PRO A 65 0.05 -16.94 18.47
C PRO A 65 0.67 -17.77 17.34
N ALA A 66 0.04 -18.90 16.99
CA ALA A 66 0.47 -19.74 15.89
C ALA A 66 0.42 -19.00 14.54
N LEU A 67 -0.60 -18.18 14.31
CA LEU A 67 -0.74 -17.40 13.08
C LEU A 67 0.27 -16.25 13.04
N VAL A 68 0.53 -15.59 14.19
CA VAL A 68 1.56 -14.54 14.26
C VAL A 68 2.93 -15.10 13.87
N ALA A 69 3.31 -16.24 14.44
CA ALA A 69 4.57 -16.88 14.12
C ALA A 69 4.65 -17.31 12.64
N ASP A 70 3.53 -17.73 12.06
CA ASP A 70 3.45 -18.13 10.65
C ASP A 70 3.58 -16.95 9.69
N ILE A 71 2.95 -15.81 10.01
CA ILE A 71 3.12 -14.55 9.27
C ILE A 71 4.60 -14.13 9.27
N MET A 72 5.21 -14.13 10.45
CA MET A 72 6.60 -13.68 10.62
C MET A 72 7.58 -14.52 9.80
N ARG A 73 7.45 -15.85 9.85
CA ARG A 73 8.28 -16.77 9.04
C ARG A 73 8.02 -16.63 7.55
N SER A 74 6.75 -16.60 7.14
CA SER A 74 6.39 -16.66 5.71
C SER A 74 6.72 -15.36 4.98
N LEU A 75 6.71 -14.23 5.68
CA LEU A 75 7.10 -12.94 5.14
C LEU A 75 8.58 -12.61 5.39
N GLY A 76 9.34 -13.53 6.02
CA GLY A 76 10.76 -13.36 6.32
C GLY A 76 11.07 -12.25 7.33
N TRP A 77 10.08 -11.82 8.11
CA TRP A 77 10.24 -10.77 9.12
C TRP A 77 10.90 -11.27 10.41
N ASP A 78 10.96 -12.58 10.61
CA ASP A 78 11.58 -13.21 11.77
C ASP A 78 13.11 -13.13 11.78
N ALA A 79 13.76 -13.06 10.61
CA ALA A 79 15.21 -13.05 10.47
C ALA A 79 15.88 -11.91 11.26
N ASP A 80 15.27 -10.72 11.24
CA ASP A 80 15.79 -9.52 11.91
C ASP A 80 15.01 -9.16 13.19
N TRP A 81 14.10 -10.02 13.64
CA TRP A 81 13.20 -9.69 14.75
C TRP A 81 13.83 -9.94 16.12
N PRO A 82 13.90 -8.93 17.01
CA PRO A 82 14.38 -9.14 18.36
C PRO A 82 13.35 -9.89 19.22
N GLY A 83 13.69 -11.10 19.65
CA GLY A 83 12.96 -11.85 20.67
C GLY A 83 11.74 -12.62 20.16
N THR A 84 10.77 -12.85 21.05
CA THR A 84 9.62 -13.73 20.77
C THR A 84 8.59 -13.06 19.84
N ASN A 85 8.29 -13.73 18.72
CA ASN A 85 7.41 -13.23 17.65
C ASN A 85 6.02 -13.90 17.64
N THR A 86 5.47 -14.23 18.82
CA THR A 86 4.19 -14.96 18.95
C THR A 86 3.03 -14.09 19.44
N ARG A 87 3.26 -12.85 19.87
CA ARG A 87 2.23 -11.97 20.42
C ARG A 87 2.03 -10.77 19.49
N GLU A 88 0.86 -10.68 18.84
CA GLU A 88 0.56 -9.58 17.88
C GLU A 88 0.87 -8.19 18.44
N HIS A 89 0.47 -7.90 19.69
CA HIS A 89 0.70 -6.58 20.30
C HIS A 89 2.18 -6.24 20.55
N LEU A 90 3.06 -7.25 20.59
CA LEU A 90 4.51 -7.07 20.69
C LEU A 90 5.20 -7.17 19.33
N THR A 91 4.49 -7.63 18.29
CA THR A 91 5.03 -7.83 16.94
C THR A 91 4.48 -6.76 16.01
N VAL A 92 5.13 -5.59 16.01
CA VAL A 92 4.68 -4.39 15.28
C VAL A 92 4.34 -4.65 13.81
N PRO A 93 5.17 -5.36 13.01
CA PRO A 93 4.86 -5.62 11.60
C PRO A 93 3.53 -6.34 11.39
N VAL A 94 3.22 -7.31 12.26
CA VAL A 94 1.96 -8.07 12.19
C VAL A 94 0.77 -7.22 12.61
N ALA A 95 0.93 -6.40 13.64
CA ALA A 95 -0.11 -5.47 14.08
C ALA A 95 -0.43 -4.43 13.00
N GLU A 96 0.59 -3.87 12.35
CA GLU A 96 0.43 -2.90 11.25
C GLU A 96 -0.20 -3.54 10.01
N LEU A 97 0.22 -4.76 9.63
CA LEU A 97 -0.39 -5.51 8.53
C LEU A 97 -1.91 -5.66 8.75
N ARG A 98 -2.33 -6.06 9.95
CA ARG A 98 -3.75 -6.22 10.25
C ARG A 98 -4.50 -4.89 10.31
N ASP A 99 -3.91 -3.86 10.92
CA ASP A 99 -4.55 -2.53 10.99
C ASP A 99 -4.75 -1.95 9.58
N MET A 100 -3.74 -2.04 8.73
CA MET A 100 -3.82 -1.61 7.35
C MET A 100 -4.82 -2.45 6.54
N ALA A 101 -4.82 -3.77 6.69
CA ALA A 101 -5.82 -4.63 6.04
C ALA A 101 -7.25 -4.25 6.43
N ARG A 102 -7.49 -3.85 7.69
CA ARG A 102 -8.79 -3.35 8.15
C ARG A 102 -9.13 -1.99 7.54
N ARG A 103 -8.18 -1.05 7.51
CA ARG A 103 -8.37 0.30 6.94
C ARG A 103 -8.64 0.25 5.44
N LEU A 104 -8.00 -0.69 4.74
CA LEU A 104 -8.23 -0.96 3.32
C LEU A 104 -9.54 -1.71 3.06
N GLY A 105 -10.25 -2.15 4.11
CA GLY A 105 -11.50 -2.89 3.98
C GLY A 105 -11.33 -4.33 3.48
N LEU A 106 -10.12 -4.89 3.56
CA LEU A 106 -9.81 -6.26 3.12
C LEU A 106 -10.27 -7.31 4.14
N VAL A 107 -10.30 -6.93 5.42
CA VAL A 107 -10.73 -7.80 6.53
C VAL A 107 -11.66 -7.06 7.48
N ARG A 108 -12.51 -7.81 8.18
CA ARG A 108 -13.41 -7.30 9.23
C ARG A 108 -13.38 -8.20 10.46
N VAL A 109 -13.66 -7.62 11.62
CA VAL A 109 -13.88 -8.39 12.85
C VAL A 109 -15.38 -8.61 13.03
N HIS A 110 -15.79 -9.86 13.19
CA HIS A 110 -17.17 -10.23 13.46
C HIS A 110 -17.22 -11.35 14.51
N ARG A 111 -17.95 -11.13 15.61
CA ARG A 111 -18.12 -12.10 16.70
C ARG A 111 -16.81 -12.76 17.17
N GLY A 112 -15.76 -11.94 17.36
CA GLY A 112 -14.44 -12.42 17.80
C GLY A 112 -13.67 -13.22 16.74
N ARG A 113 -14.06 -13.17 15.47
CA ARG A 113 -13.32 -13.75 14.34
C ARG A 113 -12.88 -12.65 13.39
N LEU A 114 -11.70 -12.79 12.80
CA LEU A 114 -11.23 -12.00 11.69
C LEU A 114 -11.61 -12.70 10.39
N LEU A 115 -12.42 -12.06 9.57
CA LEU A 115 -12.93 -12.60 8.31
C LEU A 115 -12.43 -11.73 7.16
N PRO A 116 -12.05 -12.31 6.00
CA PRO A 116 -11.88 -11.51 4.81
C PRO A 116 -13.22 -10.92 4.34
N THR A 117 -13.15 -9.81 3.64
CA THR A 117 -14.31 -9.21 2.97
C THR A 117 -14.37 -9.68 1.51
N THR A 118 -15.50 -9.44 0.84
CA THR A 118 -15.63 -9.68 -0.61
C THR A 118 -14.54 -8.95 -1.42
N MET A 119 -14.12 -7.76 -0.96
CA MET A 119 -13.00 -7.02 -1.57
C MET A 119 -11.66 -7.72 -1.35
N GLY A 120 -11.42 -8.28 -0.16
CA GLY A 120 -10.23 -9.06 0.14
C GLY A 120 -10.14 -10.37 -0.66
N ASN A 121 -11.27 -10.99 -0.98
CA ASN A 121 -11.30 -12.25 -1.73
C ASN A 121 -11.10 -12.07 -3.25
N GLY A 122 -11.00 -10.83 -3.75
CA GLY A 122 -10.90 -10.55 -5.19
C GLY A 122 -12.25 -10.52 -5.93
N ASP A 123 -13.35 -10.76 -5.22
CA ASP A 123 -14.72 -10.76 -5.77
C ASP A 123 -15.35 -9.35 -5.81
N SER A 124 -14.53 -8.29 -5.78
CA SER A 124 -15.05 -6.93 -5.81
C SER A 124 -15.57 -6.57 -7.21
N PRO A 125 -16.84 -6.17 -7.37
CA PRO A 125 -17.24 -5.41 -8.54
C PRO A 125 -16.58 -4.03 -8.44
N THR A 126 -15.48 -3.84 -9.16
CA THR A 126 -14.84 -2.54 -9.44
C THR A 126 -14.51 -1.68 -8.21
N THR A 127 -13.23 -1.65 -7.86
CA THR A 127 -12.57 -0.77 -6.88
C THR A 127 -13.15 0.66 -6.86
N ARG A 128 -13.94 0.98 -5.82
CA ARG A 128 -14.31 2.35 -5.48
C ARG A 128 -14.09 2.59 -3.99
N SER A 129 -13.12 3.45 -3.70
CA SER A 129 -12.89 4.16 -2.43
C SER A 129 -12.55 3.35 -1.18
N ALA A 130 -11.24 3.19 -0.95
CA ALA A 130 -10.66 3.16 0.40
C ALA A 130 -9.64 4.30 0.52
N CYS A 131 -10.14 5.52 0.75
CA CYS A 131 -9.31 6.66 1.12
C CYS A 131 -9.98 7.35 2.30
N GLY A 132 -9.39 7.20 3.48
CA GLY A 132 -9.85 7.93 4.67
C GLY A 132 -9.62 7.20 5.99
N VAL A 133 -8.38 6.87 6.35
CA VAL A 133 -8.07 6.71 7.79
C VAL A 133 -6.62 7.10 8.13
N THR A 134 -6.54 8.30 8.69
CA THR A 134 -5.49 9.03 9.42
C THR A 134 -4.19 8.29 9.83
N TRP A 135 -3.09 8.83 9.33
CA TRP A 135 -1.72 8.69 9.82
C TRP A 135 -1.48 9.60 11.03
N ARG A 136 -1.35 9.04 12.25
CA ARG A 136 -0.82 9.79 13.42
C ARG A 136 0.03 8.99 14.41
N ARG A 137 0.38 7.71 14.16
CA ARG A 137 1.27 6.94 15.06
C ARG A 137 2.51 6.29 14.43
N ALA A 138 2.65 6.29 13.10
CA ALA A 138 3.79 5.68 12.41
C ALA A 138 5.10 6.49 12.47
N CYS A 139 5.12 7.68 13.09
CA CYS A 139 6.33 8.52 13.19
C CYS A 139 7.21 8.26 14.43
N LEU A 140 6.85 7.33 15.32
CA LEU A 140 7.61 7.10 16.56
C LEU A 140 8.74 6.08 16.47
N TRP A 141 9.12 5.63 15.27
CA TRP A 141 10.36 4.87 15.10
C TRP A 141 11.17 5.37 13.91
N ARG A 142 11.53 6.64 14.01
CA ARG A 142 12.74 7.20 13.40
C ARG A 142 13.91 6.68 14.26
N GLU A 143 14.87 6.04 13.62
CA GLU A 143 16.13 5.48 14.17
C GLU A 143 16.18 3.94 14.26
N MET A 144 16.28 3.27 13.11
CA MET A 144 17.10 2.05 12.97
C MET A 144 17.21 1.63 11.49
N THR A 145 18.12 2.32 10.77
CA THR A 145 18.99 1.85 9.66
C THR A 145 19.27 2.99 8.66
N PRO A 146 20.55 3.24 8.28
CA PRO A 146 20.89 4.32 7.34
C PRO A 146 20.41 4.06 5.90
N THR A 147 20.09 2.81 5.55
CA THR A 147 19.62 2.40 4.22
C THR A 147 18.17 2.83 3.94
N ALA A 148 17.33 2.99 4.96
CA ALA A 148 15.94 3.45 4.80
C ALA A 148 15.82 4.95 4.46
N SER A 149 16.91 5.72 4.57
CA SER A 149 16.90 7.17 4.31
C SER A 149 16.71 7.53 2.83
N ARG A 150 17.03 6.63 1.88
CA ARG A 150 16.87 6.92 0.44
C ARG A 150 15.44 6.85 -0.04
N VAL A 151 14.58 6.04 0.59
CA VAL A 151 13.16 5.95 0.20
C VAL A 151 12.39 7.18 0.68
N CYS A 152 12.70 7.71 1.87
CA CYS A 152 12.09 8.95 2.36
C CYS A 152 12.65 10.23 1.72
N SER A 153 13.89 10.22 1.22
CA SER A 153 14.50 11.40 0.55
C SER A 153 14.24 11.44 -0.96
N GLY A 154 13.80 10.32 -1.56
CA GLY A 154 13.54 10.21 -3.01
C GLY A 154 12.26 10.90 -3.48
N CYS A 155 11.34 11.23 -2.58
CA CYS A 155 10.12 11.98 -2.94
C CYS A 155 10.33 13.50 -3.05
N SER A 156 11.53 14.03 -2.79
CA SER A 156 11.81 15.47 -2.88
C SER A 156 12.95 15.87 -3.83
N ARG A 157 13.57 14.93 -4.56
CA ARG A 157 14.50 15.27 -5.65
C ARG A 157 14.21 14.47 -6.91
N SER A 158 13.88 15.20 -7.97
CA SER A 158 13.73 14.71 -9.33
C SER A 158 14.95 13.89 -9.77
N PRO A 159 14.78 12.80 -10.54
CA PRO A 159 15.91 12.17 -11.21
C PRO A 159 16.43 13.08 -12.33
N PRO A 160 17.75 13.08 -12.64
CA PRO A 160 18.25 13.78 -13.81
C PRO A 160 17.76 13.10 -15.09
N VAL A 161 17.34 13.91 -16.06
CA VAL A 161 16.98 13.47 -17.42
C VAL A 161 18.16 12.73 -18.04
N ALA A 162 17.95 11.45 -18.37
CA ALA A 162 18.87 10.70 -19.21
C ALA A 162 18.71 11.17 -20.66
N THR A 163 19.70 11.91 -21.16
CA THR A 163 19.82 12.25 -22.58
C THR A 163 20.21 11.00 -23.36
N THR A 164 19.28 10.42 -24.12
CA THR A 164 19.61 9.39 -25.12
C THR A 164 19.99 10.07 -26.44
N PRO A 165 21.12 9.71 -27.08
CA PRO A 165 21.55 10.35 -28.33
C PRO A 165 20.65 9.93 -29.49
N ARG A 166 20.24 10.94 -30.27
CA ARG A 166 19.46 10.81 -31.49
C ARG A 166 20.31 10.18 -32.59
N THR A 167 20.05 8.92 -32.95
CA THR A 167 20.64 8.29 -34.14
C THR A 167 19.89 8.75 -35.39
N SER A 168 20.56 9.52 -36.24
CA SER A 168 20.09 9.92 -37.56
C SER A 168 20.24 8.76 -38.55
N TRP A 169 19.17 8.45 -39.29
CA TRP A 169 19.23 7.58 -40.47
C TRP A 169 19.54 8.42 -41.72
N PRO A 170 20.31 7.90 -42.70
CA PRO A 170 20.61 8.63 -43.93
C PRO A 170 19.50 8.48 -44.97
N THR A 171 19.25 9.55 -45.70
CA THR A 171 18.38 9.59 -46.89
C THR A 171 19.15 9.03 -48.09
N ALA A 172 18.50 8.16 -48.87
CA ALA A 172 18.90 7.78 -50.22
C ALA A 172 18.13 8.62 -51.26
#